data_AF-A0A7H8NED1-F1
#
_entry.id   AF-A0A7H8NED1-F1
#
_cell.length_a   1.000
_cell.length_b   1.000
_cell.length_c   1.000
_cell.angle_alpha   90.00
_cell.angle_beta   90.00
_cell.angle_gamma   90.00
#
_symmetry.space_group_name_H-M   'P 1'
#
loop_
_entity.id
_entity.type
_entity.pdbx_description
1 polymer ?
#
loop_
_entity_poly.entity_id
_entity_poly.type
_entity_poly.pdbx_seq_one_letter_code
_entity_poly.pdbx_strand_id
1 'polypeptide(L)' 'MDAFTAGLLQRIEATETDLTRARETGDDFLVEVEQAELDDLRRLAAEHGVQVTATA' A
#
# COMPACT_ATOMS: atom_id res chain seq x y z
N MET A 1 -7.92 -11.64 12.67
CA MET A 1 -7.10 -10.42 12.50
C MET A 1 -7.46 -9.46 13.60
N ASP A 2 -6.48 -8.77 14.18
CA ASP A 2 -6.72 -7.70 15.13
C ASP A 2 -7.09 -6.39 14.38
N ALA A 3 -7.53 -5.38 15.13
CA ALA A 3 -7.91 -4.08 14.58
C ALA A 3 -6.72 -3.38 13.88
N PHE A 4 -5.50 -3.62 14.36
CA PHE A 4 -4.28 -3.10 13.74
C PHE A 4 -4.08 -3.68 12.34
N THR A 5 -4.12 -5.00 12.20
CA THR A 5 -3.96 -5.71 10.94
C THR A 5 -5.05 -5.33 9.95
N ALA A 6 -6.30 -5.22 10.41
CA ALA A 6 -7.40 -4.77 9.56
C ALA A 6 -7.18 -3.34 9.02
N GLY A 7 -6.77 -2.41 9.90
CA GLY A 7 -6.45 -1.05 9.48
C GLY A 7 -5.24 -0.96 8.56
N LEU A 8 -4.23 -1.83 8.76
CA LEU A 8 -3.05 -1.90 7.91
C LEU A 8 -3.41 -2.36 6.49
N LEU A 9 -4.21 -3.40 6.36
CA LEU A 9 -4.69 -3.88 5.05
C LEU A 9 -5.54 -2.85 4.33
N GLN A 10 -6.42 -2.15 5.05
CA GLN A 10 -7.22 -1.07 4.47
C GLN A 10 -6.35 0.06 3.91
N ARG A 11 -5.27 0.43 4.61
CA ARG A 11 -4.33 1.45 4.12
C ARG A 11 -3.58 0.98 2.88
N ILE A 12 -3.14 -0.27 2.86
CA ILE A 12 -2.48 -0.86 1.68
C ILE A 12 -3.40 -0.78 0.46
N GLU A 13 -4.66 -1.20 0.59
CA GLU A 13 -5.64 -1.15 -0.51
C GLU A 13 -5.89 0.29 -0.99
N ALA A 14 -5.99 1.24 -0.07
CA ALA A 14 -6.15 2.66 -0.39
C ALA A 14 -4.94 3.20 -1.17
N THR A 15 -3.72 2.97 -0.67
CA THR A 15 -2.47 3.37 -1.32
C THR A 15 -2.31 2.71 -2.69
N GLU A 16 -2.67 1.43 -2.86
CA GLU A 16 -2.64 0.76 -4.17
C GLU A 16 -3.63 1.39 -5.18
N THR A 17 -4.82 1.79 -4.70
CA THR A 17 -5.82 2.49 -5.51
C THR A 17 -5.32 3.87 -5.92
N ASP A 18 -4.75 4.63 -4.99
CA ASP A 18 -4.24 5.98 -5.26
C ASP A 18 -2.98 5.95 -6.13
N LEU A 19 -2.10 4.96 -5.95
CA LEU A 19 -0.96 4.71 -6.84
C LEU A 19 -1.42 4.38 -8.27
N THR A 20 -2.47 3.56 -8.42
CA THR A 20 -3.05 3.26 -9.74
C THR A 20 -3.58 4.52 -10.40
N ARG A 21 -4.33 5.35 -9.65
CA ARG A 21 -4.83 6.64 -10.15
C ARG A 21 -3.69 7.58 -10.54
N ALA A 22 -2.64 7.69 -9.72
CA ALA A 22 -1.49 8.54 -9.99
C ALA A 22 -0.80 8.16 -11.31
N ARG A 23 -0.65 6.86 -11.56
CA ARG A 23 -0.12 6.32 -12.83
C ARG A 23 -1.04 6.64 -14.01
N GLU A 24 -2.36 6.50 -13.85
CA GLU A 24 -3.33 6.83 -14.89
C GLU A 24 -3.36 8.32 -15.24
N THR A 25 -3.14 9.19 -14.26
CA THR A 25 -3.14 10.65 -14.47
C THR A 25 -1.77 11.20 -14.92
N GLY A 26 -0.72 10.39 -14.91
CA GLY A 26 0.65 10.81 -15.22
C GLY A 26 1.25 11.75 -14.16
N ASP A 27 0.85 11.60 -12.90
CA ASP A 27 1.40 12.35 -11.78
C ASP A 27 2.62 11.61 -11.21
N ASP A 28 3.77 11.80 -11.86
CA ASP A 28 5.01 11.08 -11.52
C ASP A 28 5.45 11.31 -10.07
N PHE A 29 5.22 12.51 -9.53
CA PHE A 29 5.54 12.82 -8.13
C PHE A 29 4.64 12.03 -7.18
N LEU A 30 3.33 12.00 -7.44
CA LEU A 30 2.41 11.22 -6.61
C LEU A 30 2.71 9.72 -6.72
N VAL A 31 3.12 9.23 -7.89
CA VAL A 31 3.57 7.82 -8.05
C VAL A 31 4.74 7.50 -7.12
N GLU A 32 5.75 8.36 -7.04
CA GLU A 32 6.90 8.15 -6.14
C GLU A 32 6.48 8.15 -4.67
N VAL A 33 5.60 9.07 -4.27
CA VAL A 33 5.09 9.17 -2.90
C VAL A 33 4.29 7.92 -2.51
N GLU A 34 3.31 7.53 -3.33
CA GLU A 34 2.45 6.38 -3.02
C GLU A 34 3.22 5.06 -3.06
N GLN A 35 4.21 4.92 -3.96
CA GLN A 35 5.06 3.74 -4.00
C GLN A 35 5.91 3.59 -2.72
N ALA A 36 6.46 4.69 -2.20
CA ALA A 36 7.24 4.67 -0.96
C ALA A 36 6.37 4.30 0.25
N GLU A 37 5.18 4.89 0.38
CA GLU A 37 4.22 4.52 1.44
C GLU A 37 3.81 3.04 1.34
N LEU A 38 3.54 2.54 0.13
CA LEU A 38 3.16 1.14 -0.09
C LEU A 38 4.26 0.17 0.35
N ASP A 39 5.52 0.50 0.07
CA ASP A 39 6.66 -0.33 0.48
C ASP A 39 6.81 -0.35 2.01
N ASP A 40 6.63 0.79 2.67
CA ASP A 40 6.64 0.88 4.13
C ASP A 40 5.48 0.10 4.78
N LEU A 41 4.27 0.20 4.22
CA LEU A 41 3.12 -0.55 4.71
C LEU A 41 3.31 -2.07 4.55
N ARG A 42 3.87 -2.51 3.42
CA ARG A 42 4.17 -3.94 3.17
C ARG A 42 5.25 -4.45 4.12
N ARG A 43 6.27 -3.65 4.41
CA ARG A 43 7.29 -3.97 5.42
C ARG A 43 6.66 -4.09 6.81
N LEU A 44 5.83 -3.14 7.21
CA LEU A 44 5.11 -3.18 8.48
C LEU A 44 4.21 -4.42 8.58
N ALA A 45 3.53 -4.78 7.50
CA ALA A 45 2.70 -5.99 7.47
C ALA A 45 3.55 -7.25 7.71
N ALA A 46 4.71 -7.34 7.04
CA ALA A 46 5.64 -8.46 7.23
C ALA A 46 6.20 -8.54 8.66
N GLU A 47 6.56 -7.40 9.27
CA GLU A 47 7.02 -7.33 10.67
C GLU A 47 5.95 -7.83 11.66
N HIS A 48 4.67 -7.68 11.31
CA HIS A 48 3.53 -8.16 12.10
C HIS A 48 3.03 -9.57 11.68
N GLY A 49 3.74 -10.25 10.79
CA GLY A 49 3.40 -11.61 10.34
C GLY A 49 2.25 -11.70 9.33
N VAL A 50 1.90 -10.58 8.69
CA VAL A 50 0.83 -10.49 7.69
C VAL A 50 1.46 -10.57 6.30
N GLN A 51 1.13 -11.61 5.54
CA GLN A 51 1.56 -11.72 4.15
C GLN A 51 0.60 -10.96 3.23
N VAL A 52 1.14 -9.96 2.55
CA VAL A 52 0.43 -9.18 1.53
C VAL A 52 1.00 -9.60 0.18
N THR A 53 0.28 -10.48 -0.52
CA THR A 53 0.64 -10.83 -1.90
C THR A 53 0.18 -9.70 -2.81
N ALA A 54 1.10 -9.07 -3.53
CA ALA A 54 0.72 -8.20 -4.64
C ALA A 54 -0.13 -9.01 -5.62
N THR A 55 -1.37 -8.59 -5.84
CA THR A 55 -2.22 -9.20 -6.86
C THR A 55 -1.65 -8.79 -8.22
N ALA A 56 -1.15 -9.78 -8.97
CA ALA A 56 -0.45 -9.60 -10.24
C ALA A 56 -1.36 -9.08 -11.37
#